data_AF-A0A969XV90-F1
#
_entry.id   AF-A0A969XV90-F1
#
_cell.length_a   1.000
_cell.length_b   1.000
_cell.length_c   1.000
_cell.angle_alpha   90.00
_cell.angle_beta   90.00
_cell.angle_gamma   90.00
#
_symmetry.space_group_name_H-M   'P 1'
#
loop_
_entity.id
_entity.type
_entity.pdbx_description
1 polymer ?
#
loop_
_entity_poly.entity_id
_entity_poly.type
_entity_poly.pdbx_seq_one_letter_code
_entity_poly.pdbx_strand_id
1 'polypeptide(L)'
;MQGNVPGASTLSQITPGQTTVEWLLAVAGPPNSRKSVEDGTEIFRYCRTGSSEKEVGIFLLFHLDSSRRRQEAVFVETREGIVQRYWVETDDQ
;
A
#
# COMPACT_ATOMS: atom_id res chain seq x y z
N MET A 1 -3.75 -14.78 5.66
CA MET A 1 -4.14 -13.48 6.26
C MET A 1 -4.72 -12.65 5.12
N GLN A 2 -5.97 -12.19 5.21
CA GLN A 2 -6.58 -11.32 4.18
C GLN A 2 -5.94 -9.94 4.29
N GLY A 3 -5.42 -9.41 3.18
CA GLY A 3 -4.86 -8.06 3.15
C GLY A 3 -5.93 -7.03 3.52
N ASN A 4 -5.60 -6.15 4.46
CA ASN A 4 -6.50 -5.11 4.93
C ASN A 4 -6.22 -3.82 4.14
N VAL A 5 -7.26 -3.21 3.56
CA VAL A 5 -7.13 -1.85 3.00
C VAL A 5 -7.46 -0.88 4.14
N PRO A 6 -6.53 -0.01 4.56
CA PRO A 6 -6.83 0.98 5.58
C PRO A 6 -8.03 1.83 5.14
N GLY A 7 -9.05 1.92 6.00
CA GLY A 7 -10.22 2.75 5.73
C GLY A 7 -9.89 4.24 5.77
N ALA A 8 -10.80 5.07 5.26
CA ALA A 8 -10.63 6.52 5.22
C ALA A 8 -10.30 7.15 6.59
N SER A 9 -10.89 6.64 7.67
CA SER A 9 -10.60 7.08 9.05
C SER A 9 -9.17 6.77 9.49
N THR A 10 -8.60 5.64 9.09
CA THR A 10 -7.19 5.30 9.33
C THR A 10 -6.27 6.20 8.51
N LEU A 11 -6.58 6.39 7.22
CA LEU A 11 -5.78 7.26 6.34
C LEU A 11 -5.74 8.71 6.85
N SER A 12 -6.87 9.21 7.36
CA SER A 12 -6.94 10.58 7.92
C SER A 12 -6.08 10.82 9.16
N GLN A 13 -5.60 9.75 9.82
CA GLN A 13 -4.69 9.85 10.97
C GLN A 13 -3.22 9.86 10.55
N ILE A 14 -2.91 9.56 9.28
CA ILE A 14 -1.55 9.63 8.76
C ILE A 14 -1.16 11.09 8.60
N THR A 15 -0.11 11.49 9.30
CA THR A 15 0.54 12.79 9.14
C THR A 15 1.91 12.59 8.50
N PRO A 16 2.07 12.95 7.21
CA PRO A 16 3.36 12.91 6.53
C PRO A 16 4.47 13.63 7.30
N GLY A 17 5.65 13.02 7.36
CA GLY A 17 6.81 13.50 8.12
C GLY A 17 6.74 13.21 9.63
N GLN A 18 5.67 12.62 10.15
CA GLN A 18 5.51 12.31 11.58
C GLN A 18 5.10 10.86 11.85
N THR A 19 4.16 10.33 11.08
CA THR A 19 3.68 8.95 11.26
C THR A 19 4.78 7.96 10.92
N THR A 20 5.01 6.97 11.79
CA THR A 20 6.06 5.95 11.61
C THR A 20 5.52 4.69 10.95
N VAL A 21 6.43 3.88 10.40
CA VAL A 21 6.14 2.53 9.89
C VAL A 21 5.58 1.65 11.00
N GLU A 22 6.08 1.73 12.24
CA GLU A 22 5.54 0.93 13.35
C GLU A 22 4.08 1.27 13.63
N TRP A 23 3.74 2.58 13.64
CA TRP A 23 2.34 3.00 13.78
C TRP A 23 1.50 2.45 12.63
N LEU A 24 2.00 2.56 11.39
CA LEU A 24 1.30 2.10 10.20
C LEU A 24 0.99 0.59 10.30
N LEU A 25 1.97 -0.22 10.69
CA LEU A 25 1.81 -1.66 10.86
C LEU A 25 0.86 -2.00 12.02
N ALA A 26 0.91 -1.25 13.11
CA ALA A 26 0.04 -1.47 14.27
C ALA A 26 -1.43 -1.12 13.98
N VAL A 27 -1.68 -0.06 13.21
CA VAL A 27 -3.04 0.46 12.97
C VAL A 27 -3.65 -0.08 11.69
N ALA A 28 -2.89 -0.15 10.59
CA ALA A 28 -3.39 -0.67 9.31
C ALA A 28 -3.21 -2.19 9.15
N GLY A 29 -2.30 -2.78 9.92
CA GLY A 29 -1.87 -4.17 9.77
C GLY A 29 -0.71 -4.33 8.78
N PRO A 30 -0.28 -5.58 8.52
CA PRO A 30 0.78 -5.85 7.56
C PRO A 30 0.30 -5.49 6.14
N PRO A 31 1.17 -4.89 5.29
CA PRO A 31 0.85 -4.65 3.90
C PRO A 31 0.76 -5.96 3.12
N ASN A 32 0.09 -5.91 1.97
CA ASN A 32 0.12 -7.01 1.00
C ASN A 32 1.51 -7.18 0.39
N SER A 33 2.23 -6.08 0.17
CA SER A 33 3.62 -6.09 -0.26
C SER A 33 4.40 -4.88 0.24
N ARG A 34 5.71 -5.05 0.39
CA ARG A 34 6.67 -4.00 0.76
C ARG A 34 7.84 -4.06 -0.22
N LYS A 35 8.28 -2.92 -0.73
CA LYS A 35 9.44 -2.83 -1.62
C LYS A 35 10.36 -1.71 -1.14
N SER A 36 11.63 -2.04 -0.92
CA SER A 36 12.68 -1.05 -0.71
C SER A 36 13.12 -0.47 -2.06
N VAL A 37 13.29 0.83 -2.08
CA VAL A 37 13.78 1.65 -3.20
C VAL A 37 15.15 2.21 -2.77
N GLU A 38 15.73 3.11 -3.56
CA GLU A 38 16.97 3.81 -3.24
C GLU A 38 16.80 4.74 -2.02
N ASP A 39 17.93 5.10 -1.40
CA ASP A 39 18.02 6.08 -0.30
C ASP A 39 17.15 5.81 0.93
N GLY A 40 16.96 4.52 1.28
CA GLY A 40 16.19 4.13 2.47
C GLY A 40 14.68 4.38 2.33
N THR A 41 14.22 4.60 1.10
CA THR A 41 12.81 4.76 0.76
C THR A 41 12.15 3.38 0.65
N GLU A 42 10.93 3.24 1.16
CA GLU A 42 10.17 2.00 1.05
C GLU A 42 8.71 2.27 0.72
N ILE A 43 8.16 1.46 -0.19
CA ILE A 43 6.76 1.53 -0.61
C ILE A 43 5.99 0.34 -0.03
N PHE A 44 4.93 0.64 0.72
CA PHE A 44 4.00 -0.31 1.30
C PHE A 44 2.71 -0.30 0.48
N ARG A 45 2.21 -1.47 0.09
CA ARG A 45 0.96 -1.60 -0.67
C ARG A 45 -0.08 -2.37 0.12
N TYR A 46 -1.26 -1.77 0.25
CA TYR A 46 -2.45 -2.35 0.87
C TYR A 46 -3.55 -2.48 -0.18
N CYS A 47 -4.01 -3.69 -0.45
CA CYS A 47 -5.08 -3.93 -1.42
C CYS A 47 -5.95 -5.11 -0.99
N ARG A 48 -7.22 -5.09 -1.43
CA ARG A 48 -8.12 -6.22 -1.21
C ARG A 48 -7.94 -7.25 -2.33
N THR A 49 -7.13 -8.27 -2.11
CA THR A 49 -6.98 -9.36 -3.08
C THR A 49 -8.20 -10.29 -3.01
N GLY A 50 -8.88 -10.50 -4.15
CA GLY A 50 -9.57 -11.76 -4.38
C GLY A 50 -8.51 -12.85 -4.47
N SER A 51 -8.75 -14.02 -3.88
CA SER A 51 -7.77 -15.10 -3.74
C SER A 51 -6.95 -15.36 -5.02
N SER A 52 -5.63 -15.44 -4.83
CA SER A 52 -4.57 -15.71 -5.81
C SER A 52 -4.01 -14.45 -6.47
N GLU A 53 -2.82 -14.02 -6.04
CA GLU A 53 -1.70 -13.94 -6.98
C GLU A 53 -0.37 -13.85 -6.26
N LYS A 54 0.60 -14.52 -6.87
CA LYS A 54 1.95 -14.75 -6.39
C LYS A 54 2.78 -13.49 -6.55
N GLU A 55 3.77 -13.39 -5.68
CA GLU A 55 4.94 -12.50 -5.77
C GLU A 55 5.37 -12.22 -7.22
N VAL A 56 5.19 -10.98 -7.68
CA VAL A 56 5.84 -10.48 -8.90
C VAL A 56 6.40 -9.10 -8.59
N GLY A 57 7.72 -9.03 -8.49
CA GLY A 57 8.47 -7.79 -8.52
C GLY A 57 8.31 -7.07 -9.86
N ILE A 58 8.62 -5.77 -9.81
CA ILE A 58 8.59 -4.79 -10.91
C ILE A 58 7.19 -4.25 -11.21
N PHE A 59 6.83 -3.12 -10.59
CA PHE A 59 5.76 -2.26 -11.10
C PHE A 59 6.38 -1.16 -11.96
N LEU A 60 6.43 -1.42 -13.27
CA LEU A 60 6.49 -0.39 -14.31
C LEU A 60 5.37 -0.54 -15.35
N LEU A 61 4.43 -1.48 -15.19
CA LEU A 61 3.34 -1.68 -16.15
C LEU A 61 2.07 -2.16 -15.42
N PHE A 62 1.16 -1.24 -15.11
CA PHE A 62 -0.23 -1.61 -14.83
C PHE A 62 -0.90 -2.04 -16.14
N HIS A 63 -0.67 -3.28 -16.57
CA HIS A 63 -1.51 -3.98 -17.55
C HIS A 63 -1.21 -5.48 -17.50
N LEU A 64 -1.93 -6.21 -16.63
CA LEU A 64 -2.44 -7.58 -16.81
C LEU A 64 -2.96 -8.09 -15.46
N ASP A 65 -4.27 -8.03 -15.23
CA ASP A 65 -5.11 -9.23 -15.21
C ASP A 65 -6.58 -8.83 -15.19
N SER A 66 -7.31 -9.40 -16.14
CA SER A 66 -8.72 -9.18 -16.39
C SER A 66 -9.58 -9.99 -15.43
N SER A 67 -9.84 -9.48 -14.24
CA SER A 67 -10.96 -9.96 -13.40
C SER A 67 -11.56 -8.83 -12.55
N ARG A 68 -12.28 -7.97 -13.27
CA ARG A 68 -13.30 -6.99 -12.85
C ARG A 68 -13.81 -7.11 -11.40
N ARG A 69 -13.03 -6.63 -10.44
CA ARG A 69 -13.48 -6.16 -9.12
C ARG A 69 -12.77 -4.83 -8.90
N ARG A 70 -13.49 -3.78 -8.51
CA ARG A 70 -12.91 -2.52 -8.04
C ARG A 70 -11.81 -2.84 -7.03
N GLN A 71 -10.56 -2.77 -7.45
CA GLN A 71 -9.42 -2.95 -6.54
C GLN A 71 -8.98 -1.56 -6.14
N GLU A 72 -9.50 -1.09 -4.99
CA GLU A 72 -8.91 0.05 -4.30
C GLU A 72 -7.58 -0.43 -3.69
N ALA A 73 -6.50 0.26 -4.05
CA ALA A 73 -5.19 0.05 -3.47
C ALA A 73 -4.71 1.33 -2.80
N VAL A 74 -4.19 1.20 -1.58
CA VAL A 74 -3.50 2.27 -0.87
C VAL A 74 -2.02 1.99 -0.92
N PHE A 75 -1.26 3.00 -1.32
CA PHE A 75 0.19 2.97 -1.28
C PHE A 75 0.69 3.96 -0.25
N VAL A 76 1.71 3.59 0.50
CA VAL A 76 2.37 4.45 1.48
C VAL A 76 3.86 4.44 1.20
N GLU A 77 4.41 5.60 0.89
CA GLU A 77 5.85 5.82 0.77
C GLU A 77 6.40 6.25 2.12
N THR A 78 7.51 5.64 2.48
CA THR A 78 8.23 5.91 3.72
C THR A 78 9.70 6.13 3.40
N ARG A 79 10.39 6.89 4.25
CA ARG A 79 11.83 7.08 4.19
C ARG A 79 12.37 7.00 5.60
N GLU A 80 13.36 6.15 5.81
CA GLU A 80 13.97 5.93 7.14
C GLU A 80 12.92 5.62 8.23
N GLY A 81 11.88 4.86 7.87
CA GLY A 81 10.80 4.47 8.77
C GLY A 81 9.71 5.53 9.00
N ILE A 82 9.78 6.70 8.36
CA ILE A 82 8.76 7.76 8.48
C ILE A 82 7.94 7.86 7.19
N VAL A 83 6.62 7.89 7.32
CA VAL A 83 5.69 8.09 6.21
C VAL A 83 5.91 9.46 5.58
N GLN A 84 6.18 9.48 4.27
CA GLN A 84 6.42 10.71 3.50
C GLN A 84 5.19 11.13 2.70
N ARG A 85 4.42 10.15 2.20
CA ARG A 85 3.15 10.37 1.48
C ARG A 85 2.37 9.07 1.39
N TYR A 86 1.08 9.19 1.09
CA TYR A 86 0.25 8.07 0.69
C TYR A 86 -0.67 8.49 -0.45
N TRP A 87 -1.11 7.52 -1.25
CA TRP A 87 -2.10 7.75 -2.30
C TRP A 87 -3.02 6.54 -2.43
N VAL A 88 -4.24 6.82 -2.87
CA VAL A 88 -5.25 5.80 -3.18
C VAL A 88 -5.34 5.71 -4.69
N GLU A 89 -5.11 4.51 -5.23
CA GLU A 89 -5.44 4.21 -6.61
C GLU A 89 -6.79 3.49 -6.65
N THR A 90 -7.68 4.05 -7.46
CA THR A 90 -8.97 3.48 -7.78
C THR A 90 -8.97 3.30 -9.29
N ASP A 91 -9.20 2.07 -9.76
CA ASP A 91 -9.48 1.83 -11.18
C ASP A 91 -10.89 2.39 -11.48
N ASP A 92 -10.94 3.70 -11.73
CA ASP A 92 -12.12 4.37 -12.26
C ASP A 92 -11.91 4.45 -13.78
N GLN A 93 -12.55 3.53 -14.49
CA GLN A 93 -12.64 3.55 -15.96
C GLN A 93 -13.50 4.72 -16.43
#